data_AF-A0A534GXD2-F1
#
_entry.id   AF-A0A534GXD2-F1
#
_cell.length_a   1.000
_cell.length_b   1.000
_cell.length_c   1.000
_cell.angle_alpha   90.00
_cell.angle_beta   90.00
_cell.angle_gamma   90.00
#
_symmetry.space_group_name_H-M   'P 1'
#
loop_
_entity.id
_entity.type
_entity.pdbx_description
1 polymer ?
#
loop_
_entity_poly.entity_id
_entity_poly.type
_entity_poly.pdbx_seq_one_letter_code
_entity_poly.pdbx_strand_id
1 'polypeptide(L)'
;MKPESEPAAAAPAAGRYRLPRPEFPALRAALALAAGTALTASFAPFNLWPLALVSPAALMWLWQDAGPREAARLGFLFSAATFAAGTYWLYVSIHVNGGAPVWLAFVLMVGLVAIMGLYQAALGYAVARWLPERGALRTLAALPAAWLLVEWWRGWFLTGFSWLSLGYSQTDTWLGAFAPLVGVYGISALLLLGAGALLELATGGPRARIPAALLLLAPWAAGAALHGYSWTRPAGSPVTVAVVQGAIPQDEKWLESNRDTTLKLYESLTEQALGTQLIVWPESAPADVANDIVPYISHLYGEARAHGSALVVGVLRADGGAAEDDPTRYFNSVLALDETVSWYDKRHLVPFAEFFPVPRFVRRWLRLMSLPYSDFTPGGRDQSPLPAAKVRLGATVCYEDAYGSAMLRVLPRADALVNVTNDAWFGHSSARHQHFQIARMRALEEGRYLVRAANDGISAVIGPHGEVVRSAPEFTPAVLVSAIVPYSGLPPYAHVGNWLIVSLAALALAYGLWVRNDRGRRARTG
;
A
#
# COMPACT_ATOMS: atom_id res chain seq x y z
N MET A 1 -78.99 17.60 16.54
CA MET A 1 -77.70 18.32 16.57
C MET A 1 -76.67 17.46 17.27
N LYS A 2 -75.79 16.78 16.51
CA LYS A 2 -74.57 16.17 17.03
C LYS A 2 -73.41 17.09 16.65
N PRO A 3 -72.46 17.39 17.54
CA PRO A 3 -71.32 18.22 17.18
C PRO A 3 -70.35 17.42 16.31
N GLU A 4 -69.88 18.05 15.23
CA GLU A 4 -68.82 17.57 14.36
C GLU A 4 -67.50 17.55 15.14
N SER A 5 -66.80 16.42 15.11
CA SER A 5 -65.45 16.27 15.62
C SER A 5 -64.45 16.89 14.65
N GLU A 6 -63.70 17.89 15.10
CA GLU A 6 -62.52 18.42 14.39
C GLU A 6 -61.49 17.31 14.14
N PRO A 7 -60.88 17.26 12.94
CA PRO A 7 -59.77 16.34 12.69
C PRO A 7 -58.52 16.81 13.43
N ALA A 8 -57.96 15.92 14.25
CA ALA A 8 -56.70 16.12 14.94
C ALA A 8 -55.58 16.49 13.95
N ALA A 9 -54.94 17.63 14.16
CA ALA A 9 -53.77 18.07 13.43
C ALA A 9 -52.64 17.04 13.58
N ALA A 10 -52.21 16.46 12.46
CA ALA A 10 -51.07 15.55 12.41
C ALA A 10 -49.81 16.30 12.90
N ALA A 11 -49.16 15.75 13.94
CA ALA A 11 -47.89 16.26 14.43
C ALA A 11 -46.85 16.28 13.29
N PRO A 12 -46.02 17.33 13.17
CA PRO A 12 -45.01 17.41 12.12
C PRO A 12 -44.00 16.27 12.30
N ALA A 13 -43.86 15.43 11.27
CA ALA A 13 -42.83 14.40 11.23
C ALA A 13 -41.47 15.06 11.50
N ALA A 14 -40.79 14.66 12.59
CA ALA A 14 -39.50 15.20 13.01
C ALA A 14 -38.55 15.31 11.80
N GLY A 15 -38.35 16.54 11.33
CA GLY A 15 -37.74 16.82 10.03
C GLY A 15 -36.27 16.39 10.01
N ARG A 16 -35.86 15.70 8.94
CA ARG A 16 -34.44 15.45 8.66
C ARG A 16 -33.76 16.79 8.44
N TYR A 17 -32.74 17.11 9.25
CA TYR A 17 -31.95 18.33 9.08
C TYR A 17 -31.20 18.26 7.73
N ARG A 18 -31.37 19.29 6.90
CA ARG A 18 -30.68 19.39 5.60
C ARG A 18 -29.42 20.20 5.81
N LEU A 19 -28.25 19.56 5.71
CA LEU A 19 -26.98 20.28 5.66
C LEU A 19 -26.82 20.81 4.21
N PRO A 20 -27.00 22.12 3.98
CA PRO A 20 -27.19 22.66 2.64
C PRO A 20 -25.91 22.49 1.83
N ARG A 21 -26.03 21.94 0.62
CA ARG A 21 -24.92 21.82 -0.32
C ARG A 21 -24.72 23.17 -1.02
N PRO A 22 -23.48 23.60 -1.32
CA PRO A 22 -23.26 24.87 -1.99
C PRO A 22 -23.96 24.94 -3.34
N GLU A 23 -24.68 26.03 -3.58
CA GLU A 23 -25.45 26.25 -4.81
C GLU A 23 -24.52 26.38 -6.03
N PHE A 24 -23.34 26.97 -5.86
CA PHE A 24 -22.41 27.21 -6.95
C PHE A 24 -21.60 25.95 -7.31
N PRO A 25 -21.62 25.49 -8.57
CA PRO A 25 -20.81 24.35 -9.03
C PRO A 25 -19.31 24.52 -8.79
N ALA A 26 -18.79 25.74 -8.96
CA ALA A 26 -17.37 26.05 -8.75
C ALA A 26 -16.94 25.82 -7.29
N LEU A 27 -17.78 26.21 -6.32
CA LEU A 27 -17.49 25.98 -4.91
C LEU A 27 -17.50 24.48 -4.56
N ARG A 28 -18.43 23.71 -5.13
CA ARG A 28 -18.44 22.24 -4.99
C ARG A 28 -17.16 21.59 -5.53
N ALA A 29 -16.70 22.03 -6.69
CA ALA A 29 -15.44 21.58 -7.29
C ALA A 29 -14.22 21.96 -6.42
N ALA A 30 -14.18 23.19 -5.89
CA ALA A 30 -13.13 23.64 -4.99
C ALA A 30 -13.09 22.84 -3.69
N LEU A 31 -14.25 22.52 -3.10
CA LEU A 31 -14.34 21.67 -1.92
C LEU A 31 -13.90 20.23 -2.19
N ALA A 32 -14.24 19.67 -3.36
CA ALA A 32 -13.77 18.34 -3.75
C ALA A 32 -12.23 18.30 -3.90
N LEU A 33 -11.65 19.31 -4.57
CA LEU A 33 -10.19 19.47 -4.68
C LEU A 33 -9.55 19.62 -3.29
N ALA A 34 -10.07 20.51 -2.44
CA ALA A 34 -9.55 20.74 -1.10
C ALA A 34 -9.61 19.48 -0.23
N ALA A 35 -10.73 18.76 -0.24
CA ALA A 35 -10.86 17.49 0.50
C ALA A 35 -9.91 16.42 -0.04
N GLY A 36 -9.73 16.33 -1.36
CA GLY A 36 -8.79 15.42 -2.01
C GLY A 36 -7.34 15.72 -1.64
N THR A 37 -6.91 16.98 -1.73
CA THR A 37 -5.57 17.41 -1.29
C THR A 37 -5.37 17.14 0.20
N ALA A 38 -6.36 17.47 1.05
CA ALA A 38 -6.30 17.23 2.49
C ALA A 38 -6.18 15.74 2.84
N LEU A 39 -6.81 14.85 2.05
CA LEU A 39 -6.67 13.40 2.26
C LEU A 39 -5.20 12.95 2.18
N THR A 40 -4.40 13.57 1.32
CA THR A 40 -2.95 13.28 1.20
C THR A 40 -2.22 13.45 2.53
N ALA A 41 -2.58 14.46 3.31
CA ALA A 41 -1.96 14.73 4.60
C ALA A 41 -2.32 13.71 5.69
N SER A 42 -3.27 12.79 5.43
CA SER A 42 -3.52 11.66 6.32
C SER A 42 -2.44 10.57 6.26
N PHE A 43 -1.66 10.54 5.19
CA PHE A 43 -0.56 9.60 5.00
C PHE A 43 0.75 10.17 5.54
N ALA A 44 1.76 9.31 5.63
CA ALA A 44 3.10 9.75 5.96
C ALA A 44 3.63 10.76 4.91
N PRO A 45 4.45 11.74 5.32
CA PRO A 45 5.01 11.93 6.67
C PRO A 45 4.09 12.69 7.65
N PHE A 46 2.97 13.24 7.18
CA PHE A 46 2.15 14.16 7.99
C PHE A 46 1.27 13.46 9.02
N ASN A 47 0.76 12.26 8.68
CA ASN A 47 -0.02 11.41 9.58
C ASN A 47 -1.23 12.11 10.26
N LEU A 48 -1.86 13.08 9.58
CA LEU A 48 -3.08 13.74 10.03
C LEU A 48 -4.29 12.82 9.79
N TRP A 49 -4.31 11.69 10.49
CA TRP A 49 -5.25 10.59 10.30
C TRP A 49 -6.75 10.99 10.33
N PRO A 50 -7.22 12.04 11.05
CA PRO A 50 -8.64 12.41 11.00
C PRO A 50 -9.09 12.85 9.60
N LEU A 51 -8.18 13.32 8.74
CA LEU A 51 -8.49 13.69 7.36
C LEU A 51 -8.88 12.46 6.52
N ALA A 52 -8.44 11.25 6.90
CA ALA A 52 -8.91 10.01 6.28
C ALA A 52 -10.39 9.70 6.57
N LEU A 53 -10.98 10.34 7.58
CA LEU A 53 -12.41 10.27 7.88
C LEU A 53 -13.17 11.46 7.25
N VAL A 54 -12.65 12.67 7.47
CA VAL A 54 -13.32 13.92 7.08
C VAL A 54 -13.34 14.10 5.56
N SER A 55 -12.25 13.80 4.86
CA SER A 55 -12.18 14.00 3.41
C SER A 55 -13.14 13.10 2.63
N PRO A 56 -13.22 11.77 2.89
CA PRO A 56 -14.27 10.94 2.28
C PRO A 56 -15.68 11.40 2.67
N ALA A 57 -15.91 11.81 3.93
CA ALA A 57 -17.22 12.31 4.36
C ALA A 57 -17.65 13.56 3.58
N ALA A 58 -16.71 14.48 3.32
CA ALA A 58 -16.94 15.66 2.50
C ALA A 58 -17.34 15.30 1.06
N LEU A 59 -16.65 14.34 0.43
CA LEU A 59 -17.04 13.87 -0.91
C LEU A 59 -18.41 13.17 -0.90
N MET A 60 -18.68 12.32 0.09
CA MET A 60 -19.97 11.65 0.24
C MET A 60 -21.12 12.66 0.42
N TRP A 61 -20.89 13.74 1.16
CA TRP A 61 -21.82 14.85 1.30
C TRP A 61 -22.04 15.59 -0.03
N LEU A 62 -20.95 15.90 -0.75
CA LEU A 62 -21.03 16.52 -2.08
C LEU A 62 -21.79 15.65 -3.10
N TRP A 63 -21.81 14.33 -2.93
CA TRP A 63 -22.58 13.40 -3.75
C TRP A 63 -24.06 13.27 -3.38
N GLN A 64 -24.50 13.77 -2.23
CA GLN A 64 -25.94 13.77 -1.89
C GLN A 64 -26.70 14.62 -2.91
N ASP A 65 -27.70 14.04 -3.58
CA ASP A 65 -28.51 14.65 -4.65
C ASP A 65 -27.74 15.13 -5.89
N ALA A 66 -26.48 14.74 -6.06
CA ALA A 66 -25.74 15.03 -7.28
C ALA A 66 -26.28 14.17 -8.44
N GLY A 67 -26.43 14.79 -9.62
CA GLY A 67 -26.65 14.03 -10.84
C GLY A 67 -25.41 13.17 -11.19
N PRO A 68 -25.55 12.07 -11.96
CA PRO A 68 -24.43 11.16 -12.22
C PRO A 68 -23.18 11.80 -12.82
N ARG A 69 -23.35 12.74 -13.76
CA ARG A 69 -22.23 13.47 -14.37
C ARG A 69 -21.53 14.40 -13.38
N GLU A 70 -22.29 15.01 -12.49
CA GLU A 70 -21.73 15.88 -11.45
C GLU A 70 -20.95 15.06 -10.43
N ALA A 71 -21.53 13.97 -9.92
CA ALA A 71 -20.87 13.08 -9.00
C ALA A 71 -19.57 12.52 -9.59
N ALA A 72 -19.57 12.15 -10.87
CA ALA A 72 -18.37 11.72 -11.58
C ALA A 72 -17.29 12.81 -11.61
N ARG A 73 -17.65 14.06 -11.93
CA ARG A 73 -16.70 15.20 -11.96
C ARG A 73 -16.12 15.47 -10.58
N LEU A 74 -16.95 15.50 -9.53
CA LEU A 74 -16.47 15.74 -8.16
C LEU A 74 -15.59 14.59 -7.66
N GLY A 75 -15.94 13.34 -7.99
CA GLY A 75 -15.11 12.17 -7.71
C GLY A 75 -13.75 12.24 -8.41
N PHE A 76 -13.75 12.61 -9.71
CA PHE A 76 -12.53 12.83 -10.48
C PHE A 76 -11.65 13.88 -9.82
N LEU A 77 -12.18 15.06 -9.52
CA LEU A 77 -11.42 16.16 -8.93
C LEU A 77 -10.85 15.79 -7.55
N PHE A 78 -11.64 15.15 -6.70
CA PHE A 78 -11.20 14.67 -5.40
C PHE A 78 -10.00 13.73 -5.51
N SER A 79 -10.14 12.66 -6.30
CA SER A 79 -9.07 11.66 -6.44
C SER A 79 -7.87 12.23 -7.20
N ALA A 80 -8.10 13.04 -8.25
CA ALA A 80 -7.02 13.71 -8.96
C ALA A 80 -6.21 14.61 -8.05
N ALA A 81 -6.84 15.36 -7.14
CA ALA A 81 -6.14 16.18 -6.16
C ALA A 81 -5.35 15.33 -5.15
N THR A 82 -5.93 14.23 -4.65
CA THR A 82 -5.23 13.29 -3.75
C THR A 82 -3.99 12.71 -4.40
N PHE A 83 -4.08 12.19 -5.62
CA PHE A 83 -2.94 11.56 -6.28
C PHE A 83 -1.95 12.59 -6.83
N ALA A 84 -2.39 13.76 -7.33
CA ALA A 84 -1.46 14.82 -7.73
C ALA A 84 -0.60 15.29 -6.54
N ALA A 85 -1.21 15.50 -5.37
CA ALA A 85 -0.49 15.91 -4.17
C ALA A 85 0.28 14.75 -3.52
N GLY A 86 -0.21 13.51 -3.62
CA GLY A 86 0.36 12.35 -2.93
C GLY A 86 1.43 11.60 -3.72
N THR A 87 1.48 11.77 -5.04
CA THR A 87 2.43 11.08 -5.95
C THR A 87 3.23 12.03 -6.83
N TYR A 88 3.38 13.31 -6.45
CA TYR A 88 4.21 14.28 -7.18
C TYR A 88 5.67 13.81 -7.33
N TRP A 89 6.14 13.00 -6.38
CA TRP A 89 7.49 12.44 -6.34
C TRP A 89 7.81 11.54 -7.54
N LEU A 90 6.80 11.08 -8.30
CA LEU A 90 7.02 10.37 -9.57
C LEU A 90 7.84 11.20 -10.57
N TYR A 91 7.79 12.53 -10.47
CA TYR A 91 8.66 13.40 -11.25
C TYR A 91 10.14 13.10 -11.01
N VAL A 92 10.53 12.90 -9.75
CA VAL A 92 11.91 12.59 -9.38
C VAL A 92 12.33 11.25 -9.98
N SER A 93 11.51 10.22 -9.85
CA SER A 93 11.81 8.90 -10.40
C SER A 93 11.91 8.89 -11.92
N ILE A 94 10.99 9.58 -12.61
CA ILE A 94 10.90 9.52 -14.08
C ILE A 94 11.88 10.48 -14.75
N HIS A 95 11.96 11.73 -14.31
CA HIS A 95 12.78 12.77 -14.94
C HIS A 95 14.19 12.83 -14.35
N VAL A 96 14.30 13.00 -13.03
CA VAL A 96 15.60 13.25 -12.37
C VAL A 96 16.48 12.01 -12.42
N ASN A 97 15.96 10.87 -11.96
CA ASN A 97 16.70 9.62 -11.91
C ASN A 97 16.57 8.80 -13.20
N GLY A 98 15.40 8.81 -13.83
CA GLY A 98 15.14 8.07 -15.07
C GLY A 98 15.63 8.77 -16.34
N GLY A 99 16.02 10.05 -16.27
CA GLY A 99 16.51 10.83 -17.41
C GLY A 99 15.48 11.13 -18.50
N ALA A 100 14.19 10.83 -18.28
CA ALA A 100 13.16 11.07 -19.28
C ALA A 100 12.94 12.59 -19.48
N PRO A 101 12.64 13.08 -20.70
CA PRO A 101 12.32 14.48 -20.91
C PRO A 101 11.13 14.97 -20.05
N VAL A 102 11.17 16.23 -19.61
CA VAL A 102 10.14 16.83 -18.72
C VAL A 102 8.72 16.62 -19.22
N TRP A 103 8.48 16.79 -20.54
CA TRP A 103 7.15 16.63 -21.12
C TRP A 103 6.63 15.19 -20.98
N LEU A 104 7.49 14.18 -21.09
CA LEU A 104 7.11 12.78 -20.95
C LEU A 104 6.81 12.45 -19.50
N ALA A 105 7.63 12.92 -18.57
CA ALA A 105 7.38 12.80 -17.13
C ALA A 105 6.01 13.40 -16.75
N PHE A 106 5.72 14.61 -17.24
CA PHE A 106 4.44 15.27 -17.02
C PHE A 106 3.27 14.47 -17.59
N VAL A 107 3.39 13.96 -18.83
CA VAL A 107 2.34 13.12 -19.45
C VAL A 107 2.08 11.85 -18.64
N LEU A 108 3.12 11.14 -18.18
CA LEU A 108 2.96 9.93 -17.38
C LEU A 108 2.33 10.22 -16.02
N MET A 109 2.73 11.30 -15.35
CA MET A 109 2.16 11.73 -14.09
C MET A 109 0.68 12.12 -14.23
N VAL A 110 0.35 12.99 -15.20
CA VAL A 110 -1.04 13.39 -15.48
C VAL A 110 -1.87 12.18 -15.90
N GLY A 111 -1.28 11.26 -16.67
CA GLY A 111 -1.91 9.99 -17.05
C GLY A 111 -2.29 9.16 -15.83
N LEU A 112 -1.36 8.94 -14.89
CA LEU A 112 -1.66 8.23 -13.64
C LEU A 112 -2.75 8.94 -12.84
N VAL A 113 -2.61 10.26 -12.62
CA VAL A 113 -3.59 11.07 -11.88
C VAL A 113 -4.98 10.99 -12.53
N ALA A 114 -5.04 11.02 -13.86
CA ALA A 114 -6.30 10.87 -14.59
C ALA A 114 -6.90 9.48 -14.40
N ILE A 115 -6.12 8.40 -14.50
CA ILE A 115 -6.61 7.03 -14.27
C ILE A 115 -7.12 6.87 -12.84
N MET A 116 -6.39 7.40 -11.85
CA MET A 116 -6.83 7.40 -10.45
C MET A 116 -8.11 8.22 -10.24
N GLY A 117 -8.21 9.36 -10.92
CA GLY A 117 -9.43 10.17 -11.00
C GLY A 117 -10.61 9.40 -11.57
N LEU A 118 -10.40 8.60 -12.63
CA LEU A 118 -11.44 7.84 -13.31
C LEU A 118 -12.07 6.75 -12.43
N TYR A 119 -11.31 6.10 -11.55
CA TYR A 119 -11.88 5.14 -10.58
C TYR A 119 -12.95 5.80 -9.71
N GLN A 120 -12.63 6.96 -9.13
CA GLN A 120 -13.56 7.68 -8.26
C GLN A 120 -14.68 8.39 -9.04
N ALA A 121 -14.42 8.78 -10.29
CA ALA A 121 -15.43 9.30 -11.20
C ALA A 121 -16.47 8.22 -11.56
N ALA A 122 -16.01 7.01 -11.89
CA ALA A 122 -16.87 5.87 -12.18
C ALA A 122 -17.71 5.48 -10.96
N LEU A 123 -17.09 5.47 -9.77
CA LEU A 123 -17.81 5.28 -8.51
C LEU A 123 -18.89 6.34 -8.31
N GLY A 124 -18.53 7.62 -8.41
CA GLY A 124 -19.46 8.74 -8.26
C GLY A 124 -20.64 8.66 -9.23
N TYR A 125 -20.38 8.35 -10.50
CA TYR A 125 -21.41 8.11 -11.50
C TYR A 125 -22.34 6.96 -11.09
N ALA A 126 -21.77 5.81 -10.75
CA ALA A 126 -22.48 4.59 -10.40
C ALA A 126 -23.40 4.78 -9.19
N VAL A 127 -22.88 5.37 -8.11
CA VAL A 127 -23.64 5.54 -6.86
C VAL A 127 -24.76 6.56 -7.03
N ALA A 128 -24.55 7.65 -7.76
CA ALA A 128 -25.60 8.60 -8.09
C ALA A 128 -26.68 7.95 -8.99
N ARG A 129 -26.28 7.10 -9.94
CA ARG A 129 -27.19 6.47 -10.90
C ARG A 129 -27.98 5.30 -10.32
N TRP A 130 -27.40 4.52 -9.41
CA TRP A 130 -27.93 3.22 -8.98
C TRP A 130 -28.14 3.06 -7.47
N LEU A 131 -27.68 3.97 -6.61
CA LEU A 131 -28.01 3.94 -5.17
C LEU A 131 -29.06 5.00 -4.79
N PRO A 132 -29.87 4.79 -3.73
CA PRO A 132 -30.83 5.80 -3.28
C PRO A 132 -30.16 7.16 -3.10
N GLU A 133 -30.85 8.27 -3.41
CA GLU A 133 -30.27 9.63 -3.35
C GLU A 133 -29.78 10.02 -1.94
N ARG A 134 -30.50 9.55 -0.92
CA ARG A 134 -30.23 9.84 0.50
C ARG A 134 -30.58 8.66 1.42
N GLY A 135 -30.13 8.80 2.67
CA GLY A 135 -30.56 8.01 3.82
C GLY A 135 -29.52 7.00 4.30
N ALA A 136 -29.69 6.57 5.56
CA ALA A 136 -28.78 5.68 6.27
C ALA A 136 -28.29 4.46 5.49
N LEU A 137 -29.14 3.79 4.69
CA LEU A 137 -28.69 2.64 3.88
C LEU A 137 -27.63 3.03 2.84
N ARG A 138 -27.77 4.21 2.22
CA ARG A 138 -26.79 4.74 1.28
C ARG A 138 -25.49 5.07 2.02
N THR A 139 -25.57 5.86 3.08
CA THR A 139 -24.42 6.45 3.79
C THR A 139 -23.68 5.45 4.69
N LEU A 140 -24.38 4.55 5.37
CA LEU A 140 -23.81 3.62 6.35
C LEU A 140 -23.51 2.21 5.80
N ALA A 141 -23.80 1.92 4.52
CA ALA A 141 -23.57 0.59 3.96
C ALA A 141 -23.19 0.62 2.48
N ALA A 142 -24.13 0.99 1.60
CA ALA A 142 -23.95 0.77 0.16
C ALA A 142 -22.83 1.62 -0.46
N LEU A 143 -22.71 2.89 -0.04
CA LEU A 143 -21.66 3.79 -0.55
C LEU A 143 -20.26 3.44 -0.01
N PRO A 144 -20.06 3.24 1.32
CA PRO A 144 -18.81 2.71 1.85
C PRO A 144 -18.38 1.40 1.18
N ALA A 145 -19.30 0.47 0.99
CA ALA A 145 -19.04 -0.81 0.34
C ALA A 145 -18.61 -0.65 -1.13
N ALA A 146 -19.31 0.19 -1.90
CA ALA A 146 -18.95 0.46 -3.29
C ALA A 146 -17.55 1.10 -3.39
N TRP A 147 -17.23 2.03 -2.50
CA TRP A 147 -15.92 2.67 -2.46
C TRP A 147 -14.82 1.65 -2.16
N LEU A 148 -14.99 0.85 -1.12
CA LEU A 148 -14.06 -0.21 -0.76
C LEU A 148 -13.78 -1.17 -1.92
N LEU A 149 -14.82 -1.60 -2.65
CA LEU A 149 -14.65 -2.49 -3.80
C LEU A 149 -13.84 -1.83 -4.93
N VAL A 150 -14.04 -0.53 -5.17
CA VAL A 150 -13.25 0.24 -6.14
C VAL A 150 -11.80 0.39 -5.68
N GLU A 151 -11.57 0.64 -4.40
CA GLU A 151 -10.22 0.73 -3.82
C GLU A 151 -9.48 -0.60 -3.92
N TRP A 152 -10.14 -1.71 -3.56
CA TRP A 152 -9.60 -3.06 -3.70
C TRP A 152 -9.29 -3.40 -5.16
N TRP A 153 -10.21 -3.09 -6.08
CA TRP A 153 -10.02 -3.33 -7.52
C TRP A 153 -8.80 -2.57 -8.07
N ARG A 154 -8.66 -1.29 -7.70
CA ARG A 154 -7.49 -0.45 -8.05
C ARG A 154 -6.18 -1.08 -7.58
N GLY A 155 -6.19 -1.83 -6.48
CA GLY A 155 -5.01 -2.48 -5.91
C GLY A 155 -4.44 -3.65 -6.71
N TRP A 156 -5.14 -4.20 -7.70
CA TRP A 156 -4.64 -5.37 -8.47
C TRP A 156 -4.92 -5.34 -9.98
N PHE A 157 -5.90 -4.57 -10.45
CA PHE A 157 -6.25 -4.50 -11.87
C PHE A 157 -5.14 -3.84 -12.72
N LEU A 158 -4.81 -4.42 -13.89
CA LEU A 158 -3.74 -3.96 -14.80
C LEU A 158 -2.37 -3.78 -14.11
N THR A 159 -1.98 -4.71 -13.22
CA THR A 159 -0.85 -4.68 -12.25
C THR A 159 -1.16 -4.02 -10.91
N GLY A 160 -2.18 -3.16 -10.86
CA GLY A 160 -2.62 -2.53 -9.63
C GLY A 160 -1.73 -1.37 -9.18
N PHE A 161 -2.33 -0.48 -8.39
CA PHE A 161 -1.63 0.63 -7.74
C PHE A 161 -2.27 0.83 -6.35
N SER A 162 -1.74 0.13 -5.34
CA SER A 162 -2.29 0.14 -3.97
C SER A 162 -1.81 1.33 -3.12
N TRP A 163 -1.00 2.23 -3.66
CA TRP A 163 -0.52 3.43 -2.97
C TRP A 163 -1.70 4.31 -2.52
N LEU A 164 -1.54 4.99 -1.38
CA LEU A 164 -2.59 5.82 -0.76
C LEU A 164 -3.93 5.08 -0.51
N SER A 165 -3.92 3.76 -0.29
CA SER A 165 -5.11 3.06 0.21
C SER A 165 -5.44 3.55 1.62
N LEU A 166 -6.70 3.84 1.87
CA LEU A 166 -7.13 4.64 3.03
C LEU A 166 -6.64 4.07 4.37
N GLY A 167 -6.61 2.74 4.50
CA GLY A 167 -6.18 2.04 5.71
C GLY A 167 -4.73 2.29 6.14
N TYR A 168 -3.83 2.64 5.20
CA TYR A 168 -2.44 2.97 5.56
C TYR A 168 -2.33 4.21 6.46
N SER A 169 -3.30 5.14 6.37
CA SER A 169 -3.33 6.32 7.25
C SER A 169 -3.49 5.98 8.74
N GLN A 170 -3.81 4.73 9.07
CA GLN A 170 -4.10 4.28 10.44
C GLN A 170 -2.99 3.44 11.07
N THR A 171 -1.84 3.27 10.40
CA THR A 171 -0.70 2.48 10.89
C THR A 171 -0.30 2.84 12.32
N ASP A 172 -0.39 4.12 12.70
CA ASP A 172 0.00 4.65 14.01
C ASP A 172 -1.18 4.89 14.97
N THR A 173 -2.35 4.34 14.67
CA THR A 173 -3.59 4.60 15.42
C THR A 173 -4.19 3.32 16.00
N TRP A 174 -5.18 3.46 16.86
CA TRP A 174 -5.93 2.31 17.40
C TRP A 174 -6.64 1.48 16.32
N LEU A 175 -6.99 2.05 15.17
CA LEU A 175 -7.55 1.27 14.06
C LEU A 175 -6.52 0.35 13.41
N GLY A 176 -5.22 0.64 13.56
CA GLY A 176 -4.14 -0.25 13.14
C GLY A 176 -4.21 -1.63 13.81
N ALA A 177 -4.79 -1.74 15.01
CA ALA A 177 -4.99 -3.02 15.71
C ALA A 177 -5.93 -3.99 14.97
N PHE A 178 -6.69 -3.53 13.97
CA PHE A 178 -7.50 -4.37 13.10
C PHE A 178 -6.73 -4.97 11.93
N ALA A 179 -5.49 -4.55 11.66
CA ALA A 179 -4.69 -5.07 10.56
C ALA A 179 -4.56 -6.62 10.59
N PRO A 180 -4.23 -7.27 11.74
CA PRO A 180 -4.22 -8.73 11.83
C PRO A 180 -5.59 -9.40 11.61
N LEU A 181 -6.69 -8.67 11.79
CA LEU A 181 -8.05 -9.22 11.67
C LEU A 181 -8.58 -9.15 10.24
N VAL A 182 -8.39 -8.01 9.58
CA VAL A 182 -9.11 -7.66 8.35
C VAL A 182 -8.23 -7.01 7.29
N GLY A 183 -6.94 -6.82 7.55
CA GLY A 183 -5.99 -6.18 6.64
C GLY A 183 -6.27 -4.70 6.37
N VAL A 184 -5.44 -4.08 5.54
CA VAL A 184 -5.52 -2.66 5.16
C VAL A 184 -6.88 -2.29 4.55
N TYR A 185 -7.49 -3.16 3.74
CA TYR A 185 -8.80 -2.91 3.16
C TYR A 185 -9.93 -2.99 4.20
N GLY A 186 -9.79 -3.83 5.22
CA GLY A 186 -10.71 -3.84 6.36
C GLY A 186 -10.68 -2.53 7.14
N ILE A 187 -9.49 -2.00 7.40
CA ILE A 187 -9.32 -0.68 8.02
C ILE A 187 -9.94 0.41 7.14
N SER A 188 -9.73 0.33 5.82
CA SER A 188 -10.34 1.25 4.86
C SER A 188 -11.87 1.18 4.91
N ALA A 189 -12.44 -0.02 5.08
CA ALA A 189 -13.87 -0.22 5.28
C ALA A 189 -14.37 0.50 6.55
N LEU A 190 -13.66 0.36 7.67
CA LEU A 190 -14.01 1.02 8.93
C LEU A 190 -13.99 2.55 8.80
N LEU A 191 -12.99 3.10 8.11
CA LEU A 191 -12.91 4.54 7.86
C LEU A 191 -14.03 5.03 6.94
N LEU A 192 -14.36 4.29 5.88
CA LEU A 192 -15.45 4.65 4.96
C LEU A 192 -16.82 4.56 5.66
N LEU A 193 -17.03 3.57 6.52
CA LEU A 193 -18.21 3.47 7.38
C LEU A 193 -18.27 4.65 8.37
N GLY A 194 -17.15 4.99 8.99
CA GLY A 194 -17.02 6.14 9.88
C GLY A 194 -17.29 7.47 9.17
N ALA A 195 -16.83 7.64 7.93
CA ALA A 195 -17.11 8.81 7.11
C ALA A 195 -18.60 8.95 6.79
N GLY A 196 -19.24 7.84 6.42
CA GLY A 196 -20.68 7.76 6.25
C GLY A 196 -21.46 8.05 7.54
N ALA A 197 -20.96 7.55 8.67
CA ALA A 197 -21.53 7.80 10.00
C ALA A 197 -21.42 9.27 10.41
N LEU A 198 -20.27 9.92 10.17
CA LEU A 198 -20.08 11.34 10.42
C LEU A 198 -21.11 12.18 9.66
N LEU A 199 -21.35 11.83 8.39
CA LEU A 199 -22.36 12.48 7.56
C LEU A 199 -23.79 12.22 8.06
N GLU A 200 -24.11 11.00 8.48
CA GLU A 200 -25.44 10.66 9.00
C GLU A 200 -25.71 11.26 10.38
N LEU A 201 -24.68 11.49 11.22
CA LEU A 201 -24.83 12.26 12.45
C LEU A 201 -25.25 13.71 12.17
N ALA A 202 -24.67 14.31 11.13
CA ALA A 202 -24.95 15.69 10.74
C ALA A 202 -26.28 15.87 9.99
N THR A 203 -26.69 14.89 9.19
CA THR A 203 -27.85 15.00 8.26
C THR A 203 -29.01 14.05 8.55
N GLY A 204 -28.77 12.99 9.32
CA GLY A 204 -29.74 11.94 9.62
C GLY A 204 -30.75 12.32 10.70
N GLY A 205 -31.89 11.62 10.69
CA GLY A 205 -32.91 11.71 11.73
C GLY A 205 -32.51 10.95 13.01
N PRO A 206 -33.23 11.14 14.14
CA PRO A 206 -32.85 10.57 15.45
C PRO A 206 -32.58 9.07 15.43
N ARG A 207 -33.39 8.29 14.69
CA ARG A 207 -33.25 6.83 14.55
C ARG A 207 -31.98 6.39 13.81
N ALA A 208 -31.42 7.24 12.95
CA ALA A 208 -30.19 6.95 12.21
C ALA A 208 -28.92 7.43 12.95
N ARG A 209 -29.06 8.39 13.87
CA ARG A 209 -27.92 8.93 14.63
C ARG A 209 -27.33 7.94 15.63
N ILE A 210 -28.16 7.11 16.26
CA ILE A 210 -27.68 6.07 17.20
C ILE A 210 -26.77 5.05 16.48
N PRO A 211 -27.21 4.36 15.41
CA PRO A 211 -26.33 3.44 14.69
C PRO A 211 -25.13 4.15 14.05
N ALA A 212 -25.27 5.41 13.62
CA ALA A 212 -24.14 6.20 13.14
C ALA A 212 -23.10 6.45 14.25
N ALA A 213 -23.52 6.87 15.44
CA ALA A 213 -22.61 7.07 16.58
C ALA A 213 -21.89 5.76 16.94
N LEU A 214 -22.59 4.64 16.94
CA LEU A 214 -21.99 3.32 17.19
C LEU A 214 -20.98 2.93 16.11
N LEU A 215 -21.33 3.08 14.82
CA LEU A 215 -20.42 2.79 13.71
C LEU A 215 -19.20 3.71 13.70
N LEU A 216 -19.35 4.94 14.19
CA LEU A 216 -18.23 5.87 14.32
C LEU A 216 -17.33 5.50 15.50
N LEU A 217 -17.87 5.25 16.69
CA LEU A 217 -17.10 5.15 17.94
C LEU A 217 -16.67 3.72 18.30
N ALA A 218 -17.48 2.70 17.98
CA ALA A 218 -17.19 1.33 18.39
C ALA A 218 -15.88 0.78 17.79
N PRO A 219 -15.51 1.06 16.52
CA PRO A 219 -14.22 0.62 15.99
C PRO A 219 -13.04 1.21 16.75
N TRP A 220 -13.10 2.47 17.19
CA TRP A 220 -12.02 3.07 17.98
C TRP A 220 -11.92 2.45 19.37
N ALA A 221 -13.05 2.23 20.05
CA ALA A 221 -13.06 1.57 21.36
C ALA A 221 -12.54 0.13 21.28
N ALA A 222 -12.98 -0.63 20.27
CA ALA A 222 -12.51 -1.99 20.03
C ALA A 222 -11.03 -2.01 19.61
N GLY A 223 -10.59 -1.08 18.77
CA GLY A 223 -9.18 -0.93 18.39
C GLY A 223 -8.29 -0.61 19.58
N ALA A 224 -8.75 0.25 20.49
CA ALA A 224 -8.06 0.55 21.74
C ALA A 224 -7.98 -0.67 22.67
N ALA A 225 -9.03 -1.48 22.74
CA ALA A 225 -9.03 -2.73 23.50
C ALA A 225 -8.13 -3.81 22.88
N LEU A 226 -8.00 -3.83 21.56
CA LEU A 226 -7.15 -4.76 20.81
C LEU A 226 -5.70 -4.29 20.68
N HIS A 227 -5.40 -3.05 21.08
CA HIS A 227 -4.07 -2.47 20.90
C HIS A 227 -3.02 -3.26 21.71
N GLY A 228 -2.02 -3.80 21.01
CA GLY A 228 -1.00 -4.68 21.59
C GLY A 228 -1.44 -6.12 21.81
N TYR A 229 -2.65 -6.51 21.40
CA TYR A 229 -3.07 -7.91 21.40
C TYR A 229 -2.36 -8.68 20.28
N SER A 230 -1.63 -9.73 20.66
CA SER A 230 -0.88 -10.55 19.71
C SER A 230 -1.68 -11.76 19.25
N TRP A 231 -1.96 -11.83 17.94
CA TRP A 231 -2.58 -12.99 17.28
C TRP A 231 -1.57 -14.10 16.96
N THR A 232 -0.31 -13.85 17.22
CA THR A 232 0.84 -14.69 16.93
C THR A 232 1.70 -14.76 18.18
N ARG A 233 2.69 -15.67 18.22
CA ARG A 233 3.53 -15.84 19.41
C ARG A 233 5.00 -16.02 19.05
N PRO A 234 5.93 -15.55 19.90
CA PRO A 234 7.34 -15.90 19.80
C PRO A 234 7.54 -17.41 19.68
N ALA A 235 8.46 -17.82 18.81
CA ALA A 235 8.66 -19.21 18.41
C ALA A 235 10.13 -19.66 18.42
N GLY A 236 11.02 -18.87 19.01
CA GLY A 236 12.44 -19.17 19.08
C GLY A 236 13.22 -18.13 19.87
N SER A 237 14.53 -18.31 19.94
CA SER A 237 15.44 -17.35 20.55
C SER A 237 15.59 -16.10 19.69
N PRO A 238 15.84 -14.92 20.29
CA PRO A 238 16.17 -13.72 19.53
C PRO A 238 17.39 -13.91 18.62
N VAL A 239 17.33 -13.34 17.43
CA VAL A 239 18.41 -13.32 16.43
C VAL A 239 18.91 -11.89 16.27
N THR A 240 20.22 -11.71 16.43
CA THR A 240 20.87 -10.41 16.22
C THR A 240 20.97 -10.13 14.73
N VAL A 241 20.49 -8.97 14.31
CA VAL A 241 20.47 -8.55 12.90
C VAL A 241 21.23 -7.25 12.72
N ALA A 242 22.05 -7.18 11.67
CA ALA A 242 22.62 -5.96 11.14
C ALA A 242 21.97 -5.63 9.80
N VAL A 243 21.49 -4.39 9.66
CA VAL A 243 21.03 -3.85 8.38
C VAL A 243 22.10 -2.90 7.86
N VAL A 244 22.67 -3.24 6.71
CA VAL A 244 23.68 -2.44 6.03
C VAL A 244 22.98 -1.44 5.12
N GLN A 245 23.42 -0.19 5.14
CA GLN A 245 22.91 0.90 4.33
C GLN A 245 24.09 1.59 3.64
N GLY A 246 24.14 1.54 2.30
CA GLY A 246 25.24 2.14 1.53
C GLY A 246 25.06 3.63 1.24
N ALA A 247 23.82 4.13 1.24
CA ALA A 247 23.44 5.49 0.88
C ALA A 247 24.03 5.98 -0.46
N ILE A 248 24.07 5.09 -1.46
CA ILE A 248 24.66 5.40 -2.76
C ILE A 248 23.63 6.15 -3.61
N PRO A 249 23.93 7.36 -4.11
CA PRO A 249 23.02 8.11 -4.99
C PRO A 249 22.61 7.32 -6.23
N GLN A 250 21.36 7.50 -6.69
CA GLN A 250 20.81 6.70 -7.78
C GLN A 250 21.50 6.93 -9.12
N ASP A 251 21.98 8.15 -9.37
CA ASP A 251 22.72 8.58 -10.56
C ASP A 251 24.19 8.09 -10.57
N GLU A 252 24.75 7.75 -9.40
CA GLU A 252 26.10 7.20 -9.27
C GLU A 252 26.12 5.66 -9.21
N LYS A 253 25.02 5.03 -8.80
CA LYS A 253 24.95 3.60 -8.45
C LYS A 253 25.38 2.67 -9.58
N TRP A 254 25.00 2.98 -10.82
CA TRP A 254 25.24 2.12 -11.99
C TRP A 254 26.40 2.62 -12.87
N LEU A 255 27.19 3.58 -12.39
CA LEU A 255 28.38 4.02 -13.10
C LEU A 255 29.50 2.98 -12.95
N GLU A 256 30.07 2.54 -14.07
CA GLU A 256 31.20 1.61 -14.08
C GLU A 256 32.36 2.10 -13.20
N SER A 257 32.66 3.41 -13.26
CA SER A 257 33.70 4.03 -12.44
C SER A 257 33.44 3.97 -10.93
N ASN A 258 32.18 3.73 -10.51
CA ASN A 258 31.80 3.66 -9.11
C ASN A 258 31.60 2.22 -8.61
N ARG A 259 31.70 1.23 -9.51
CA ARG A 259 31.48 -0.19 -9.20
C ARG A 259 32.39 -0.68 -8.09
N ASP A 260 33.71 -0.55 -8.24
CA ASP A 260 34.67 -1.04 -7.25
C ASP A 260 34.60 -0.25 -5.92
N THR A 261 34.29 1.05 -5.98
CA THR A 261 34.05 1.87 -4.79
C THR A 261 32.84 1.37 -4.02
N THR A 262 31.75 1.03 -4.72
CA THR A 262 30.53 0.46 -4.15
C THR A 262 30.80 -0.88 -3.48
N LEU A 263 31.51 -1.78 -4.15
CA LEU A 263 31.87 -3.09 -3.59
C LEU A 263 32.72 -2.95 -2.33
N LYS A 264 33.75 -2.09 -2.34
CA LYS A 264 34.58 -1.82 -1.15
C LYS A 264 33.79 -1.19 -0.01
N LEU A 265 32.85 -0.29 -0.32
CA LEU A 265 31.98 0.32 0.70
C LEU A 265 31.17 -0.77 1.42
N TYR A 266 30.46 -1.61 0.67
CA TYR A 266 29.65 -2.67 1.28
C TYR A 266 30.48 -3.74 2.01
N GLU A 267 31.69 -4.02 1.54
CA GLU A 267 32.67 -4.85 2.25
C GLU A 267 33.02 -4.23 3.61
N SER A 268 33.44 -2.96 3.64
CA SER A 268 33.78 -2.26 4.88
C SER A 268 32.62 -2.12 5.87
N LEU A 269 31.38 -1.97 5.38
CA LEU A 269 30.18 -1.92 6.22
C LEU A 269 29.82 -3.32 6.74
N THR A 270 30.11 -4.37 5.98
CA THR A 270 29.88 -5.75 6.39
C THR A 270 30.89 -6.20 7.43
N GLU A 271 32.16 -5.79 7.31
CA GLU A 271 33.19 -5.99 8.33
C GLU A 271 32.75 -5.44 9.70
N GLN A 272 32.12 -4.25 9.72
CA GLN A 272 31.54 -3.66 10.94
C GLN A 272 30.36 -4.44 11.51
N ALA A 273 29.67 -5.23 10.68
CA ALA A 273 28.49 -6.02 11.03
C ALA A 273 28.83 -7.48 11.42
N LEU A 274 30.06 -7.93 11.21
CA LEU A 274 30.49 -9.29 11.52
C LEU A 274 30.23 -9.66 13.00
N GLY A 275 29.88 -10.92 13.24
CA GLY A 275 29.50 -11.41 14.57
C GLY A 275 28.03 -11.18 14.92
N THR A 276 27.28 -10.43 14.10
CA THR A 276 25.80 -10.48 14.13
C THR A 276 25.32 -11.72 13.39
N GLN A 277 24.26 -12.36 13.87
CA GLN A 277 23.83 -13.64 13.31
C GLN A 277 23.28 -13.50 11.89
N LEU A 278 22.64 -12.37 11.57
CA LEU A 278 22.06 -12.08 10.26
C LEU A 278 22.48 -10.69 9.77
N ILE A 279 23.09 -10.60 8.60
CA ILE A 279 23.44 -9.34 7.94
C ILE A 279 22.58 -9.19 6.69
N VAL A 280 21.87 -8.06 6.56
CA VAL A 280 20.95 -7.80 5.45
C VAL A 280 21.40 -6.58 4.66
N TRP A 281 21.55 -6.73 3.36
CA TRP A 281 21.86 -5.64 2.42
C TRP A 281 20.62 -5.22 1.62
N PRO A 282 20.58 -3.97 1.12
CA PRO A 282 19.43 -3.44 0.39
C PRO A 282 19.36 -3.97 -1.05
N GLU A 283 18.35 -3.54 -1.79
CA GLU A 283 18.11 -3.96 -3.18
C GLU A 283 19.26 -3.54 -4.12
N SER A 284 19.71 -4.49 -4.93
CA SER A 284 20.79 -4.30 -5.92
C SER A 284 22.02 -3.62 -5.30
N ALA A 285 22.41 -4.02 -4.10
CA ALA A 285 23.45 -3.37 -3.31
C ALA A 285 24.84 -3.41 -3.97
N PRO A 286 25.32 -4.56 -4.49
CA PRO A 286 26.61 -4.63 -5.21
C PRO A 286 26.65 -3.86 -6.54
N ALA A 287 25.50 -3.36 -7.01
CA ALA A 287 25.33 -2.72 -8.33
C ALA A 287 25.88 -3.54 -9.52
N ASP A 288 25.79 -4.86 -9.41
CA ASP A 288 26.25 -5.79 -10.45
C ASP A 288 25.39 -7.07 -10.44
N VAL A 289 25.56 -7.90 -11.45
CA VAL A 289 24.99 -9.24 -11.56
C VAL A 289 25.83 -10.19 -10.72
N ALA A 290 25.19 -10.98 -9.86
CA ALA A 290 25.84 -11.93 -8.96
C ALA A 290 26.81 -12.89 -9.68
N ASN A 291 26.49 -13.23 -10.94
CA ASN A 291 27.28 -14.10 -11.81
C ASN A 291 28.68 -13.52 -12.10
N ASP A 292 28.84 -12.19 -12.13
CA ASP A 292 30.09 -11.52 -12.49
C ASP A 292 30.95 -11.20 -11.26
N ILE A 293 30.37 -11.27 -10.06
CA ILE A 293 31.03 -10.96 -8.77
C ILE A 293 31.12 -12.16 -7.83
N VAL A 294 31.07 -13.39 -8.35
CA VAL A 294 31.17 -14.62 -7.55
C VAL A 294 32.39 -14.64 -6.61
N PRO A 295 33.62 -14.24 -7.02
CA PRO A 295 34.76 -14.21 -6.12
C PRO A 295 34.57 -13.26 -4.93
N TYR A 296 33.98 -12.08 -5.19
CA TYR A 296 33.69 -11.08 -4.16
C TYR A 296 32.64 -11.58 -3.17
N ILE A 297 31.52 -12.13 -3.66
CA ILE A 297 30.46 -12.70 -2.80
C ILE A 297 31.02 -13.88 -1.98
N SER A 298 31.85 -14.72 -2.59
CA SER A 298 32.46 -15.87 -1.91
C SER A 298 33.43 -15.44 -0.81
N HIS A 299 34.22 -14.38 -1.03
CA HIS A 299 35.10 -13.81 -0.02
C HIS A 299 34.29 -13.29 1.17
N LEU A 300 33.29 -12.44 0.93
CA LEU A 300 32.44 -11.89 1.98
C LEU A 300 31.70 -12.96 2.78
N TYR A 301 31.16 -13.97 2.10
CA TYR A 301 30.50 -15.07 2.78
C TYR A 301 31.48 -15.92 3.61
N GLY A 302 32.72 -16.11 3.14
CA GLY A 302 33.79 -16.76 3.91
C GLY A 302 34.04 -16.05 5.25
N GLU A 303 34.21 -14.73 5.21
CA GLU A 303 34.41 -13.89 6.40
C GLU A 303 33.18 -13.89 7.32
N ALA A 304 31.99 -13.72 6.75
CA ALA A 304 30.72 -13.76 7.49
C ALA A 304 30.54 -15.09 8.22
N ARG A 305 30.72 -16.22 7.51
CA ARG A 305 30.61 -17.56 8.08
C ARG A 305 31.64 -17.81 9.18
N ALA A 306 32.88 -17.34 9.01
CA ALA A 306 33.94 -17.47 10.03
C ALA A 306 33.55 -16.77 11.35
N HIS A 307 32.73 -15.72 11.27
CA HIS A 307 32.22 -14.98 12.43
C HIS A 307 30.79 -15.39 12.85
N GLY A 308 30.23 -16.46 12.27
CA GLY A 308 28.89 -16.95 12.61
C GLY A 308 27.74 -16.09 12.06
N SER A 309 27.99 -15.34 10.99
CA SER A 309 27.03 -14.47 10.31
C SER A 309 26.49 -15.11 9.03
N ALA A 310 25.17 -15.11 8.86
CA ALA A 310 24.51 -15.37 7.59
C ALA A 310 24.34 -14.04 6.80
N LEU A 311 24.38 -14.11 5.46
CA LEU A 311 24.20 -12.96 4.58
C LEU A 311 22.88 -13.06 3.81
N VAL A 312 22.13 -11.96 3.75
CA VAL A 312 20.95 -11.80 2.89
C VAL A 312 21.14 -10.55 2.05
N VAL A 313 21.37 -10.72 0.75
CA VAL A 313 21.84 -9.66 -0.14
C VAL A 313 20.87 -9.43 -1.29
N GLY A 314 20.38 -8.20 -1.45
CA GLY A 314 19.68 -7.80 -2.67
C GLY A 314 20.67 -7.62 -3.83
N VAL A 315 20.50 -8.37 -4.92
CA VAL A 315 21.42 -8.44 -6.05
C VAL A 315 20.69 -8.77 -7.35
N LEU A 316 21.29 -8.44 -8.51
CA LEU A 316 20.78 -8.91 -9.80
C LEU A 316 21.26 -10.33 -10.08
N ARG A 317 20.42 -11.16 -10.70
CA ARG A 317 20.77 -12.54 -11.09
C ARG A 317 20.56 -12.73 -12.58
N ALA A 318 21.53 -13.33 -13.26
CA ALA A 318 21.37 -13.82 -14.62
C ALA A 318 21.22 -15.35 -14.63
N ASP A 319 20.29 -15.83 -15.44
CA ASP A 319 20.01 -17.26 -15.64
C ASP A 319 19.76 -17.57 -17.11
N GLY A 320 20.15 -18.76 -17.56
CA GLY A 320 20.15 -19.14 -18.98
C GLY A 320 21.29 -18.49 -19.77
N GLY A 321 21.20 -18.48 -21.10
CA GLY A 321 22.24 -17.93 -21.99
C GLY A 321 23.37 -18.91 -22.35
N ALA A 322 23.30 -20.16 -21.89
CA ALA A 322 24.34 -21.17 -22.12
C ALA A 322 24.21 -21.88 -23.49
N ALA A 323 23.07 -21.73 -24.17
CA ALA A 323 22.79 -22.31 -25.48
C ALA A 323 22.21 -21.24 -26.42
N GLU A 324 22.42 -21.41 -27.73
CA GLU A 324 22.02 -20.44 -28.77
C GLU A 324 20.50 -20.14 -28.76
N ASP A 325 19.69 -21.08 -28.27
CA ASP A 325 18.22 -20.99 -28.17
C ASP A 325 17.68 -20.60 -26.77
N ASP A 326 18.55 -20.36 -25.77
CA ASP A 326 18.13 -19.99 -24.40
C ASP A 326 18.56 -18.55 -24.07
N PRO A 327 17.68 -17.55 -24.23
CA PRO A 327 18.04 -16.16 -23.97
C PRO A 327 18.34 -15.93 -22.49
N THR A 328 19.40 -15.17 -22.19
CA THR A 328 19.73 -14.74 -20.83
C THR A 328 18.56 -13.98 -20.21
N ARG A 329 18.12 -14.44 -19.04
CA ARG A 329 17.06 -13.83 -18.24
C ARG A 329 17.67 -13.14 -17.03
N TYR A 330 17.32 -11.88 -16.82
CA TYR A 330 17.73 -11.11 -15.66
C TYR A 330 16.61 -11.04 -14.62
N PHE A 331 16.97 -11.18 -13.35
CA PHE A 331 16.07 -11.09 -12.22
C PHE A 331 16.61 -10.07 -11.21
N ASN A 332 15.69 -9.36 -10.56
CA ASN A 332 15.98 -8.60 -9.35
C ASN A 332 15.72 -9.53 -8.16
N SER A 333 16.76 -9.87 -7.42
CA SER A 333 16.75 -11.03 -6.53
C SER A 333 17.28 -10.71 -5.15
N VAL A 334 16.98 -11.59 -4.20
CA VAL A 334 17.59 -11.65 -2.87
C VAL A 334 18.28 -12.99 -2.73
N LEU A 335 19.56 -12.94 -2.43
CA LEU A 335 20.43 -14.08 -2.20
C LEU A 335 20.61 -14.29 -0.70
N ALA A 336 20.23 -15.44 -0.18
CA ALA A 336 20.58 -15.86 1.18
C ALA A 336 21.76 -16.85 1.14
N LEU A 337 22.80 -16.54 1.90
CA LEU A 337 24.00 -17.35 2.09
C LEU A 337 24.13 -17.70 3.56
N ASP A 338 23.83 -18.95 3.88
CA ASP A 338 23.99 -19.56 5.21
C ASP A 338 24.42 -21.02 5.02
N GLU A 339 23.88 -21.99 5.78
CA GLU A 339 24.09 -23.44 5.54
C GLU A 339 23.73 -23.87 4.11
N THR A 340 22.78 -23.18 3.49
CA THR A 340 22.36 -23.40 2.10
C THR A 340 22.33 -22.08 1.35
N VAL A 341 22.60 -22.14 0.05
CA VAL A 341 22.39 -21.02 -0.87
C VAL A 341 20.93 -21.03 -1.31
N SER A 342 20.22 -19.92 -1.11
CA SER A 342 18.82 -19.78 -1.49
C SER A 342 18.55 -18.45 -2.18
N TRP A 343 17.57 -18.45 -3.07
CA TRP A 343 17.20 -17.31 -3.89
C TRP A 343 15.74 -16.96 -3.74
N TYR A 344 15.46 -15.66 -3.80
CA TYR A 344 14.14 -15.11 -4.01
C TYR A 344 14.19 -14.14 -5.19
N ASP A 345 13.43 -14.38 -6.24
CA ASP A 345 13.30 -13.50 -7.39
C ASP A 345 12.03 -12.63 -7.24
N LYS A 346 12.15 -11.32 -7.47
CA LYS A 346 11.03 -10.35 -7.38
C LYS A 346 9.87 -10.77 -8.28
N ARG A 347 8.68 -10.90 -7.71
CA ARG A 347 7.45 -11.37 -8.38
C ARG A 347 6.68 -10.21 -9.00
N HIS A 348 6.54 -9.12 -8.27
CA HIS A 348 5.82 -7.93 -8.74
C HIS A 348 6.79 -6.87 -9.25
N LEU A 349 6.91 -6.79 -10.58
CA LEU A 349 7.77 -5.81 -11.23
C LEU A 349 7.10 -4.44 -11.32
N VAL A 350 7.89 -3.39 -11.25
CA VAL A 350 7.45 -2.00 -11.36
C VAL A 350 7.27 -1.62 -12.84
N PRO A 351 6.05 -1.26 -13.27
CA PRO A 351 5.82 -0.84 -14.65
C PRO A 351 6.67 0.38 -15.03
N PHE A 352 7.19 0.37 -16.26
CA PHE A 352 8.07 1.40 -16.85
C PHE A 352 9.47 1.53 -16.24
N ALA A 353 9.74 0.91 -15.08
CA ALA A 353 11.07 0.86 -14.48
C ALA A 353 11.76 -0.51 -14.71
N GLU A 354 11.04 -1.61 -14.53
CA GLU A 354 11.59 -2.97 -14.64
C GLU A 354 11.07 -3.72 -15.87
N PHE A 355 9.95 -3.28 -16.42
CA PHE A 355 9.43 -3.77 -17.69
C PHE A 355 8.56 -2.71 -18.38
N PHE A 356 8.47 -2.77 -19.71
CA PHE A 356 7.63 -1.83 -20.47
C PHE A 356 6.22 -2.40 -20.73
N PRO A 357 5.14 -1.96 -20.05
CA PRO A 357 3.78 -2.50 -20.20
C PRO A 357 3.09 -2.03 -21.51
N VAL A 358 3.82 -1.96 -22.62
CA VAL A 358 3.29 -1.51 -23.91
C VAL A 358 3.02 -2.70 -24.85
N PRO A 359 2.03 -2.59 -25.76
CA PRO A 359 1.73 -3.65 -26.71
C PRO A 359 2.95 -4.09 -27.52
N ARG A 360 2.96 -5.34 -27.98
CA ARG A 360 4.09 -5.93 -28.74
C ARG A 360 4.52 -5.10 -29.94
N PHE A 361 3.60 -4.42 -30.62
CA PHE A 361 3.93 -3.58 -31.77
C PHE A 361 4.73 -2.32 -31.38
N VAL A 362 4.43 -1.70 -30.22
CA VAL A 362 5.20 -0.56 -29.70
C VAL A 362 6.60 -1.01 -29.29
N ARG A 363 6.70 -2.18 -28.63
CA ARG A 363 7.99 -2.81 -28.30
C ARG A 363 8.84 -3.06 -29.54
N ARG A 364 8.23 -3.58 -30.61
CA ARG A 364 8.90 -3.81 -31.90
C ARG A 364 9.38 -2.50 -32.53
N TRP A 365 8.56 -1.45 -32.48
CA TRP A 365 8.93 -0.12 -32.96
C TRP A 365 10.10 0.49 -32.16
N LEU A 366 10.10 0.38 -30.83
CA LEU A 366 11.21 0.83 -29.98
C LEU A 366 12.51 0.07 -30.25
N ARG A 367 12.42 -1.26 -30.46
CA ARG A 367 13.56 -2.09 -30.87
C ARG A 367 14.14 -1.67 -32.23
N LEU A 368 13.30 -1.30 -33.19
CA LEU A 368 13.75 -0.80 -34.49
C LEU A 368 14.47 0.55 -34.39
N MET A 369 14.25 1.30 -33.31
CA MET A 369 14.94 2.55 -33.00
C MET A 369 16.22 2.34 -32.17
N SER A 370 16.67 1.09 -31.99
CA SER A 370 17.87 0.71 -31.22
C SER A 370 17.89 1.22 -29.78
N LEU A 371 16.73 1.47 -29.18
CA LEU A 371 16.63 1.84 -27.77
C LEU A 371 16.89 0.58 -26.92
N PRO A 372 17.98 0.52 -26.12
CA PRO A 372 18.26 -0.62 -25.29
C PRO A 372 17.22 -0.69 -24.17
N TYR A 373 16.46 -1.79 -24.13
CA TYR A 373 15.70 -2.15 -22.95
C TYR A 373 15.79 -3.67 -22.77
N SER A 374 16.24 -4.11 -21.59
CA SER A 374 16.14 -5.49 -21.14
C SER A 374 15.15 -5.53 -19.98
N ASP A 375 14.01 -6.17 -20.21
CA ASP A 375 13.02 -6.36 -19.14
C ASP A 375 13.59 -7.35 -18.11
N PHE A 376 13.28 -7.11 -16.83
CA PHE A 376 13.43 -8.15 -15.82
C PHE A 376 12.39 -9.25 -16.00
N THR A 377 12.77 -10.46 -15.63
CA THR A 377 11.87 -11.62 -15.58
C THR A 377 11.22 -11.69 -14.19
N PRO A 378 9.89 -11.83 -14.09
CA PRO A 378 9.23 -11.98 -12.80
C PRO A 378 9.50 -13.36 -12.20
N GLY A 379 9.73 -13.40 -10.88
CA GLY A 379 9.89 -14.62 -10.12
C GLY A 379 8.61 -15.47 -10.00
N GLY A 380 8.77 -16.73 -9.62
CA GLY A 380 7.65 -17.67 -9.41
C GLY A 380 6.71 -17.23 -8.27
N ARG A 381 5.42 -17.57 -8.37
CA ARG A 381 4.40 -17.09 -7.40
C ARG A 381 4.55 -17.66 -5.98
N ASP A 382 5.02 -18.90 -5.87
CA ASP A 382 5.09 -19.68 -4.63
C ASP A 382 6.54 -20.03 -4.24
N GLN A 383 7.38 -19.00 -4.19
CA GLN A 383 8.75 -19.13 -3.68
C GLN A 383 8.75 -19.40 -2.18
N SER A 384 9.69 -20.22 -1.73
CA SER A 384 9.90 -20.52 -0.31
C SER A 384 10.51 -19.31 0.41
N PRO A 385 10.24 -19.14 1.71
CA PRO A 385 10.97 -18.14 2.50
C PRO A 385 12.47 -18.47 2.53
N LEU A 386 13.29 -17.44 2.65
CA LEU A 386 14.75 -17.55 2.67
C LEU A 386 15.22 -18.07 4.03
N PRO A 387 15.91 -19.22 4.13
CA PRO A 387 16.52 -19.66 5.37
C PRO A 387 17.83 -18.88 5.62
N ALA A 388 17.93 -18.19 6.76
CA ALA A 388 19.15 -17.54 7.21
C ALA A 388 19.15 -17.38 8.73
N ALA A 389 20.28 -17.63 9.38
CA ALA A 389 20.45 -17.49 10.83
C ALA A 389 19.40 -18.27 11.64
N LYS A 390 19.03 -19.47 11.15
CA LYS A 390 17.97 -20.34 11.71
C LYS A 390 16.55 -19.72 11.71
N VAL A 391 16.33 -18.70 10.90
CA VAL A 391 15.03 -18.04 10.69
C VAL A 391 14.61 -18.20 9.24
N ARG A 392 13.32 -18.43 8.97
CA ARG A 392 12.77 -18.40 7.61
C ARG A 392 12.19 -17.01 7.33
N LEU A 393 12.80 -16.28 6.41
CA LEU A 393 12.45 -14.91 6.07
C LEU A 393 11.48 -14.86 4.89
N GLY A 394 10.28 -14.31 5.11
CA GLY A 394 9.36 -13.95 4.04
C GLY A 394 9.88 -12.71 3.30
N ALA A 395 10.36 -12.90 2.07
CA ALA A 395 11.03 -11.85 1.31
C ALA A 395 10.09 -11.06 0.41
N THR A 396 10.33 -9.75 0.38
CA THR A 396 9.80 -8.79 -0.60
C THR A 396 10.95 -7.92 -1.09
N VAL A 397 10.87 -7.50 -2.35
CA VAL A 397 11.80 -6.53 -2.91
C VAL A 397 11.05 -5.23 -3.23
N CYS A 398 11.48 -4.14 -2.60
CA CYS A 398 11.00 -2.79 -2.88
C CYS A 398 9.47 -2.74 -2.81
N TYR A 399 8.85 -2.29 -3.90
CA TYR A 399 7.42 -2.10 -4.14
C TYR A 399 6.52 -3.33 -3.84
N GLU A 400 7.07 -4.54 -3.72
CA GLU A 400 6.27 -5.74 -3.44
C GLU A 400 5.53 -5.69 -2.11
N ASP A 401 6.04 -4.96 -1.12
CA ASP A 401 5.39 -4.80 0.20
C ASP A 401 4.06 -4.01 0.12
N ALA A 402 3.81 -3.29 -0.97
CA ALA A 402 2.53 -2.65 -1.24
C ALA A 402 1.42 -3.65 -1.57
N TYR A 403 1.74 -4.91 -1.82
CA TYR A 403 0.81 -5.98 -2.18
C TYR A 403 0.66 -7.00 -1.06
N GLY A 404 0.09 -6.60 0.07
CA GLY A 404 -0.02 -7.45 1.27
C GLY A 404 -0.59 -8.85 1.03
N SER A 405 -1.59 -8.99 0.15
CA SER A 405 -2.16 -10.31 -0.19
C SER A 405 -1.17 -11.28 -0.87
N ALA A 406 -0.08 -10.78 -1.44
CA ALA A 406 0.96 -11.62 -2.04
C ALA A 406 1.81 -12.34 -0.98
N MET A 407 1.95 -11.77 0.22
CA MET A 407 2.70 -12.37 1.34
C MET A 407 1.95 -13.49 2.05
N LEU A 408 0.61 -13.47 2.01
CA LEU A 408 -0.20 -14.43 2.76
C LEU A 408 0.07 -15.90 2.42
N ARG A 409 0.54 -16.21 1.20
CA ARG A 409 0.92 -17.58 0.81
C ARG A 409 2.23 -18.06 1.43
N VAL A 410 3.18 -17.15 1.68
CA VAL A 410 4.48 -17.50 2.25
C VAL A 410 4.46 -17.45 3.78
N LEU A 411 3.59 -16.62 4.36
CA LEU A 411 3.50 -16.36 5.80
C LEU A 411 3.41 -17.61 6.70
N PRO A 412 2.67 -18.69 6.36
CA PRO A 412 2.64 -19.90 7.19
C PRO A 412 4.00 -20.58 7.38
N ARG A 413 4.95 -20.29 6.49
CA ARG A 413 6.32 -20.81 6.50
C ARG A 413 7.35 -19.76 6.90
N ALA A 414 6.94 -18.52 7.16
CA ALA A 414 7.83 -17.41 7.49
C ALA A 414 7.78 -17.09 9.01
N ASP A 415 8.96 -17.04 9.61
CA ASP A 415 9.15 -16.75 11.03
C ASP A 415 9.39 -15.25 11.27
N ALA A 416 9.92 -14.54 10.26
CA ALA A 416 10.05 -13.09 10.19
C ALA A 416 9.97 -12.64 8.72
N LEU A 417 9.93 -11.34 8.48
CA LEU A 417 9.86 -10.75 7.15
C LEU A 417 11.14 -9.97 6.83
N VAL A 418 11.49 -9.91 5.56
CA VAL A 418 12.57 -9.06 5.04
C VAL A 418 12.07 -8.28 3.83
N ASN A 419 12.37 -6.99 3.81
CA ASN A 419 12.16 -6.12 2.65
C ASN A 419 13.50 -5.48 2.30
N VAL A 420 14.02 -5.79 1.11
CA VAL A 420 15.20 -5.10 0.58
C VAL A 420 14.72 -4.10 -0.47
N THR A 421 15.15 -2.84 -0.39
CA THR A 421 14.62 -1.76 -1.22
C THR A 421 15.69 -0.75 -1.62
N ASN A 422 15.46 -0.05 -2.73
CA ASN A 422 16.21 1.12 -3.14
C ASN A 422 15.28 2.33 -3.25
N ASP A 423 15.13 3.08 -2.16
CA ASP A 423 14.28 4.27 -2.12
C ASP A 423 14.93 5.50 -2.78
N ALA A 424 16.18 5.39 -3.27
CA ALA A 424 16.90 6.48 -3.94
C ALA A 424 16.18 6.97 -5.20
N TRP A 425 15.39 6.08 -5.81
CA TRP A 425 14.46 6.41 -6.89
C TRP A 425 13.50 7.54 -6.57
N PHE A 426 13.20 7.79 -5.29
CA PHE A 426 12.25 8.81 -4.85
C PHE A 426 12.91 10.12 -4.40
N GLY A 427 14.24 10.14 -4.25
CA GLY A 427 15.00 11.27 -3.71
C GLY A 427 14.46 11.80 -2.39
N HIS A 428 14.71 13.09 -2.13
CA HIS A 428 14.25 13.77 -0.91
C HIS A 428 12.75 14.14 -0.96
N SER A 429 11.87 13.15 -1.11
CA SER A 429 10.42 13.34 -1.21
C SER A 429 9.61 12.56 -0.15
N SER A 430 8.29 12.75 -0.15
CA SER A 430 7.37 12.03 0.75
C SER A 430 7.26 10.53 0.46
N ALA A 431 7.69 10.05 -0.72
CA ALA A 431 7.47 8.67 -1.15
C ALA A 431 8.09 7.66 -0.19
N ARG A 432 9.32 7.91 0.28
CA ARG A 432 10.03 7.00 1.20
C ARG A 432 9.30 6.83 2.54
N HIS A 433 8.67 7.90 3.04
CA HIS A 433 7.84 7.83 4.25
C HIS A 433 6.54 7.07 3.99
N GLN A 434 5.92 7.25 2.83
CA GLN A 434 4.73 6.49 2.42
C GLN A 434 5.05 5.00 2.25
N HIS A 435 6.16 4.67 1.59
CA HIS A 435 6.66 3.31 1.43
C HIS A 435 6.99 2.67 2.78
N PHE A 436 7.62 3.41 3.68
CA PHE A 436 7.88 2.94 5.04
C PHE A 436 6.59 2.69 5.84
N GLN A 437 5.57 3.55 5.70
CA GLN A 437 4.24 3.33 6.29
C GLN A 437 3.57 2.04 5.77
N ILE A 438 3.76 1.74 4.48
CA ILE A 438 3.29 0.49 3.84
C ILE A 438 4.02 -0.72 4.44
N ALA A 439 5.35 -0.66 4.56
CA ALA A 439 6.16 -1.72 5.16
C ALA A 439 5.72 -2.02 6.59
N ARG A 440 5.48 -0.98 7.40
CA ARG A 440 4.97 -1.13 8.78
C ARG A 440 3.60 -1.79 8.84
N MET A 441 2.71 -1.50 7.89
CA MET A 441 1.43 -2.19 7.78
C MET A 441 1.59 -3.69 7.50
N ARG A 442 2.63 -4.12 6.76
CA ARG A 442 2.90 -5.56 6.58
C ARG A 442 3.22 -6.24 7.90
N ALA A 443 4.09 -5.65 8.72
CA ALA A 443 4.44 -6.19 10.03
C ALA A 443 3.20 -6.32 10.93
N LEU A 444 2.33 -5.31 10.94
CA LEU A 444 1.03 -5.31 11.61
C LEU A 444 0.09 -6.41 11.12
N GLU A 445 -0.15 -6.51 9.80
CA GLU A 445 -1.09 -7.48 9.23
C GLU A 445 -0.66 -8.93 9.48
N GLU A 446 0.65 -9.17 9.50
CA GLU A 446 1.23 -10.52 9.55
C GLU A 446 1.64 -10.94 10.97
N GLY A 447 1.74 -9.98 11.90
CA GLY A 447 2.19 -10.22 13.27
C GLY A 447 3.60 -10.79 13.28
N ARG A 448 4.52 -10.14 12.57
CA ARG A 448 5.92 -10.56 12.40
C ARG A 448 6.86 -9.37 12.49
N TYR A 449 8.07 -9.60 12.99
CA TYR A 449 9.16 -8.66 12.79
C TYR A 449 9.44 -8.49 11.29
N LEU A 450 9.69 -7.25 10.85
CA LEU A 450 10.12 -6.93 9.50
C LEU A 450 11.47 -6.22 9.55
N VAL A 451 12.46 -6.82 8.90
CA VAL A 451 13.77 -6.20 8.67
C VAL A 451 13.72 -5.49 7.32
N ARG A 452 13.80 -4.16 7.32
CA ARG A 452 13.82 -3.35 6.11
C ARG A 452 15.22 -2.80 5.87
N ALA A 453 15.83 -3.18 4.75
CA ALA A 453 17.12 -2.69 4.28
C ALA A 453 16.91 -1.78 3.08
N ALA A 454 17.07 -0.47 3.27
CA ALA A 454 16.99 0.53 2.21
C ALA A 454 18.39 1.01 1.82
N ASN A 455 18.61 1.36 0.54
CA ASN A 455 19.88 1.93 0.09
C ASN A 455 20.18 3.27 0.76
N ASP A 456 19.31 4.27 0.62
CA ASP A 456 19.44 5.63 1.19
C ASP A 456 18.16 6.13 1.89
N GLY A 457 17.10 5.32 1.86
CA GLY A 457 15.82 5.57 2.53
C GLY A 457 15.81 5.13 3.99
N ILE A 458 14.63 4.77 4.49
CA ILE A 458 14.45 4.39 5.89
C ILE A 458 14.75 2.90 6.07
N SER A 459 16.00 2.59 6.45
CA SER A 459 16.37 1.26 6.97
C SER A 459 15.93 1.12 8.43
N ALA A 460 15.27 0.02 8.77
CA ALA A 460 14.71 -0.18 10.10
C ALA A 460 14.46 -1.64 10.44
N VAL A 461 14.39 -1.91 11.75
CA VAL A 461 13.74 -3.10 12.30
C VAL A 461 12.38 -2.69 12.84
N ILE A 462 11.33 -3.32 12.32
CA ILE A 462 9.93 -3.05 12.66
C ILE A 462 9.40 -4.25 13.45
N GLY A 463 8.73 -3.99 14.57
CA GLY A 463 8.14 -5.00 15.44
C GLY A 463 6.79 -5.52 14.91
N PRO A 464 6.26 -6.60 15.51
CA PRO A 464 5.05 -7.27 15.05
C PRO A 464 3.76 -6.45 15.22
N HIS A 465 3.78 -5.33 15.94
CA HIS A 465 2.69 -4.37 16.01
C HIS A 465 2.97 -3.12 15.16
N GLY A 466 3.89 -3.22 14.20
CA GLY A 466 4.27 -2.12 13.30
C GLY A 466 5.07 -1.03 13.97
N GLU A 467 5.48 -1.15 15.23
CA GLU A 467 6.32 -0.21 15.93
C GLU A 467 7.74 -0.20 15.35
N VAL A 468 8.37 0.98 15.28
CA VAL A 468 9.77 1.10 14.85
C VAL A 468 10.67 0.76 16.04
N VAL A 469 11.29 -0.41 16.03
CA VAL A 469 12.20 -0.85 17.10
C VAL A 469 13.52 -0.08 17.02
N ARG A 470 14.04 0.07 15.79
CA ARG A 470 15.25 0.84 15.51
C ARG A 470 15.27 1.28 14.05
N SER A 471 15.84 2.44 13.76
CA SER A 471 16.06 2.95 12.39
C SER A 471 17.46 3.51 12.22
N ALA A 472 17.99 3.42 11.00
CA ALA A 472 19.23 4.06 10.60
C ALA A 472 18.99 5.57 10.30
N PRO A 473 20.03 6.41 10.35
CA PRO A 473 19.97 7.75 9.75
C PRO A 473 19.71 7.64 8.24
N GLU A 474 18.91 8.54 7.68
CA GLU A 474 18.63 8.59 6.24
C GLU A 474 19.80 9.22 5.47
N PHE A 475 20.01 8.82 4.21
CA PHE A 475 21.03 9.39 3.31
C PHE A 475 22.49 9.31 3.76
N THR A 476 22.81 8.50 4.77
CA THR A 476 24.20 8.28 5.19
C THR A 476 24.54 6.79 5.22
N PRO A 477 25.77 6.40 4.86
CA PRO A 477 26.22 5.03 5.06
C PRO A 477 26.12 4.66 6.54
N ALA A 478 25.54 3.50 6.85
CA ALA A 478 25.27 3.10 8.23
C ALA A 478 25.15 1.58 8.37
N VAL A 479 25.44 1.09 9.59
CA VAL A 479 25.13 -0.28 10.02
C VAL A 479 24.20 -0.20 11.22
N LEU A 480 22.96 -0.63 11.02
CA LEU A 480 21.94 -0.67 12.07
C LEU A 480 21.92 -2.06 12.70
N VAL A 481 22.41 -2.19 13.94
CA VAL A 481 22.35 -3.45 14.70
C VAL A 481 21.12 -3.46 15.62
N SER A 482 20.36 -4.55 15.62
CA SER A 482 19.22 -4.78 16.52
C SER A 482 19.00 -6.28 16.73
N ALA A 483 17.87 -6.67 17.32
CA ALA A 483 17.45 -8.05 17.43
C ALA A 483 16.01 -8.22 16.94
N ILE A 484 15.75 -9.37 16.32
CA ILE A 484 14.41 -9.83 15.95
C ILE A 484 14.08 -11.11 16.70
N VAL A 485 12.79 -11.37 16.90
CA VAL A 485 12.33 -12.63 17.48
C VAL A 485 11.55 -13.39 16.40
N PRO A 486 11.85 -14.68 16.16
CA PRO A 486 11.04 -15.52 15.28
C PRO A 486 9.62 -15.71 15.85
N TYR A 487 8.59 -15.67 15.00
CA TYR A 487 7.19 -15.77 15.39
C TYR A 487 6.47 -16.91 14.67
N SER A 488 5.47 -17.48 15.34
CA SER A 488 4.60 -18.55 14.84
C SER A 488 3.12 -18.21 15.06
N GLY A 489 2.24 -19.01 14.44
CA GLY A 489 0.81 -18.75 14.40
C GLY A 489 0.44 -17.81 13.25
N LEU A 490 -0.84 -17.79 12.90
CA LEU A 490 -1.37 -16.98 11.81
C LEU A 490 -2.46 -16.05 12.34
N PRO A 491 -2.39 -14.75 12.00
CA PRO A 491 -3.49 -13.85 12.32
C PRO A 491 -4.73 -14.20 11.48
N PRO A 492 -5.96 -13.88 11.93
CA PRO A 492 -7.19 -14.24 11.20
C PRO A 492 -7.21 -13.76 9.74
N TYR A 493 -6.69 -12.57 9.47
CA TYR A 493 -6.55 -12.05 8.11
C TYR A 493 -5.73 -12.98 7.20
N ALA A 494 -4.68 -13.63 7.71
CA ALA A 494 -3.84 -14.50 6.89
C ALA A 494 -4.57 -15.76 6.38
N HIS A 495 -5.65 -16.18 7.02
CA HIS A 495 -6.43 -17.35 6.60
C HIS A 495 -7.35 -17.05 5.41
N VAL A 496 -7.95 -15.86 5.37
CA VAL A 496 -8.99 -15.50 4.39
C VAL A 496 -8.57 -14.39 3.43
N GLY A 497 -7.53 -13.65 3.77
CA GLY A 497 -7.09 -12.44 3.07
C GLY A 497 -8.21 -11.42 2.94
N ASN A 498 -8.26 -10.77 1.78
CA ASN A 498 -9.24 -9.72 1.51
C ASN A 498 -10.68 -10.25 1.32
N TRP A 499 -10.87 -11.57 1.15
CA TRP A 499 -12.16 -12.12 0.73
C TRP A 499 -13.28 -11.90 1.74
N LEU A 500 -12.98 -11.90 3.03
CA LEU A 500 -13.99 -11.61 4.06
C LEU A 500 -14.60 -10.22 3.84
N ILE A 501 -13.75 -9.19 3.79
CA ILE A 501 -14.19 -7.80 3.67
C ILE A 501 -14.78 -7.51 2.28
N VAL A 502 -14.19 -8.05 1.22
CA VAL A 502 -14.73 -7.91 -0.15
C VAL A 502 -16.12 -8.55 -0.26
N SER A 503 -16.34 -9.72 0.33
CA SER A 503 -17.65 -10.39 0.30
C SER A 503 -18.70 -9.62 1.09
N LEU A 504 -18.36 -9.12 2.28
CA LEU A 504 -19.26 -8.29 3.09
C LEU A 504 -19.63 -6.99 2.36
N ALA A 505 -18.67 -6.35 1.69
CA ALA A 505 -18.92 -5.17 0.87
C ALA A 505 -19.82 -5.49 -0.32
N ALA A 506 -19.56 -6.58 -1.05
CA ALA A 506 -20.39 -7.01 -2.16
C ALA A 506 -21.85 -7.25 -1.75
N LEU A 507 -22.07 -7.92 -0.61
CA LEU A 507 -23.41 -8.16 -0.05
C LEU A 507 -24.10 -6.86 0.38
N ALA A 508 -23.39 -5.96 1.06
CA ALA A 508 -23.94 -4.66 1.47
C ALA A 508 -24.33 -3.80 0.27
N LEU A 509 -23.52 -3.79 -0.79
CA LEU A 509 -23.82 -3.10 -2.04
C LEU A 509 -25.03 -3.73 -2.75
N ALA A 510 -25.07 -5.06 -2.86
CA ALA A 510 -26.19 -5.79 -3.48
C ALA A 510 -27.52 -5.50 -2.77
N TYR A 511 -27.52 -5.48 -1.43
CA TYR A 511 -28.68 -5.11 -0.63
C TYR A 511 -29.13 -3.66 -0.90
N GLY A 512 -28.18 -2.71 -0.97
CA GLY A 512 -28.46 -1.31 -1.33
C GLY A 512 -29.13 -1.16 -2.71
N LEU A 513 -28.66 -1.91 -3.70
CA LEU A 513 -29.23 -1.94 -5.05
C LEU A 513 -30.64 -2.57 -5.08
N TRP A 514 -30.84 -3.66 -4.34
CA TRP A 514 -32.13 -4.34 -4.24
C TRP A 514 -33.21 -3.43 -3.64
N VAL A 515 -32.92 -2.75 -2.53
CA VAL A 515 -33.87 -1.82 -1.88
C VAL A 515 -34.27 -0.66 -2.82
N ARG A 516 -33.34 -0.16 -3.64
CA ARG A 516 -33.68 0.87 -4.65
C ARG A 516 -34.66 0.34 -5.68
N ASN A 517 -34.41 -0.86 -6.20
CA ASN A 517 -35.25 -1.46 -7.24
C ASN A 517 -36.65 -1.80 -6.71
N ASP A 518 -36.78 -2.31 -5.49
CA ASP A 518 -38.09 -2.59 -4.88
C ASP A 518 -38.94 -1.32 -4.72
N ARG A 519 -38.34 -0.24 -4.20
CA ARG A 519 -39.04 1.07 -4.11
C ARG A 519 -39.46 1.61 -5.47
N GLY A 520 -38.60 1.45 -6.48
CA GLY A 520 -38.90 1.86 -7.86
C GLY A 520 -40.03 1.03 -8.50
N ARG A 521 -40.15 -0.26 -8.14
CA ARG A 521 -41.27 -1.11 -8.57
C ARG A 521 -42.57 -0.69 -7.89
N ARG A 522 -42.57 -0.54 -6.57
CA ARG A 522 -43.76 -0.15 -5.80
C ARG A 522 -44.34 1.20 -6.23
N ALA A 523 -43.47 2.17 -6.54
CA ALA A 523 -43.89 3.49 -7.05
C ALA A 523 -44.43 3.50 -8.49
N ARG A 524 -44.27 2.39 -9.24
CA ARG A 524 -44.85 2.22 -10.58
C ARG A 524 -46.16 1.45 -10.56
N THR A 525 -46.42 0.69 -9.49
CA THR A 525 -47.58 -0.21 -9.35
C THR A 525 -48.69 0.35 -8.46
N GLY A 526 -48.45 1.46 -7.76
CA GLY A 526 -49.44 2.21 -6.99
C GLY A 526 -49.38 3.67 -7.39
#